data_AF-A0A950GQH9-F1
#
_entry.id   AF-A0A950GQH9-F1
#
_cell.length_a   1.000
_cell.length_b   1.000
_cell.length_c   1.000
_cell.angle_alpha   90.00
_cell.angle_beta   90.00
_cell.angle_gamma   90.00
#
_symmetry.space_group_name_H-M   'P 1'
#
loop_
_entity.id
_entity.type
_entity.pdbx_description
1 polymer ?
#
loop_
_entity_poly.entity_id
_entity_poly.type
_entity_poly.pdbx_seq_one_letter_code
_entity_poly.pdbx_strand_id
1 'polypeptide(L)' 'VAAIARLAFEVNAAVENIGARRLQTIVERVLDEISFTASDHAGETFTIDANYVRERVADLAKNSDASRFVL' A
#
# COMPACT_ATOMS: atom_id res chain seq x y z
N VAL A 1 -4.89 2.55 10.16
CA VAL A 1 -5.90 2.48 9.08
C VAL A 1 -6.05 3.79 8.30
N ALA A 2 -6.14 4.97 8.95
CA ALA A 2 -6.38 6.25 8.26
C ALA A 2 -5.42 6.56 7.08
N ALA A 3 -4.14 6.20 7.19
CA ALA A 3 -3.16 6.41 6.12
C ALA A 3 -3.50 5.61 4.84
N ILE A 4 -3.86 4.33 4.99
CA ILE A 4 -4.26 3.46 3.87
C ILE A 4 -5.54 3.98 3.21
N ALA A 5 -6.53 4.36 4.01
CA ALA A 5 -7.80 4.87 3.49
C ALA A 5 -7.63 6.19 2.71
N ARG A 6 -6.83 7.11 3.25
CA ARG A 6 -6.53 8.39 2.60
C ARG A 6 -5.85 8.19 1.24
N LEU A 7 -4.89 7.29 1.20
CA LEU A 7 -4.15 6.96 0.00
C LEU A 7 -5.01 6.27 -1.05
N ALA A 8 -5.88 5.34 -0.65
CA ALA A 8 -6.84 4.72 -1.55
C ALA A 8 -7.77 5.75 -2.20
N PHE A 9 -8.19 6.75 -1.41
CA PHE A 9 -8.97 7.87 -1.91
C PHE A 9 -8.18 8.74 -2.90
N GLU A 10 -6.93 9.10 -2.57
CA GLU A 10 -6.06 9.91 -3.44
C GLU A 10 -5.78 9.20 -4.78
N VAL A 11 -5.49 7.90 -4.78
CA VAL A 11 -5.26 7.12 -6.00
C VAL A 11 -6.53 6.97 -6.82
N ASN A 12 -7.68 6.72 -6.19
CA ASN A 12 -8.97 6.69 -6.88
C ASN A 12 -9.31 8.03 -7.55
N ALA A 13 -8.88 9.16 -6.98
CA ALA A 13 -9.06 10.48 -7.57
C ALA A 13 -8.08 10.78 -8.71
N ALA A 14 -6.86 10.25 -8.65
CA ALA A 14 -5.79 10.55 -9.61
C ALA A 14 -5.77 9.65 -10.85
N VAL A 15 -6.21 8.39 -10.73
CA VAL A 15 -6.08 7.38 -11.81
C VAL A 15 -7.46 6.96 -12.33
N GLU A 16 -8.11 6.05 -11.61
CA GLU A 16 -9.44 5.52 -11.91
C GLU A 16 -10.11 5.17 -10.58
N ASN A 17 -11.38 5.53 -10.43
CA ASN A 17 -12.09 5.24 -9.20
C ASN A 17 -12.71 3.83 -9.26
N ILE A 18 -12.02 2.86 -8.66
CA ILE A 18 -12.53 1.48 -8.51
C ILE A 18 -13.19 1.26 -7.14
N GLY A 19 -13.45 2.34 -6.40
CA GLY A 19 -14.05 2.33 -5.08
C GLY A 19 -13.18 1.58 -4.05
N ALA A 20 -13.84 0.80 -3.19
CA ALA A 20 -13.19 0.10 -2.08
C ALA A 20 -12.18 -0.97 -2.52
N ARG A 21 -12.24 -1.46 -3.77
CA ARG A 21 -11.29 -2.47 -4.30
C ARG A 21 -9.85 -1.97 -4.27
N ARG A 22 -9.64 -0.66 -4.38
CA ARG A 22 -8.32 -0.01 -4.25
C ARG A 22 -7.64 -0.31 -2.91
N LEU A 23 -8.40 -0.56 -1.85
CA LEU A 23 -7.84 -0.91 -0.55
C LEU A 23 -7.12 -2.26 -0.58
N GLN A 24 -7.60 -3.23 -1.36
CA GLN A 24 -6.98 -4.55 -1.43
C GLN A 24 -5.56 -4.46 -1.98
N THR A 25 -5.41 -3.79 -3.13
CA THR A 25 -4.11 -3.66 -3.79
C THR A 25 -3.12 -2.82 -2.98
N ILE A 26 -3.59 -1.77 -2.29
CA ILE A 26 -2.75 -0.97 -1.39
C ILE A 26 -2.31 -1.80 -0.18
N VAL A 27 -3.20 -2.58 0.44
CA VAL A 27 -2.86 -3.41 1.59
C VAL A 27 -1.86 -4.49 1.20
N GLU A 28 -2.06 -5.19 0.08
CA GLU A 28 -1.10 -6.17 -0.45
C GLU A 28 0.28 -5.55 -0.61
N ARG A 29 0.37 -4.35 -1.20
CA ARG A 29 1.66 -3.70 -1.41
C ARG A 29 2.34 -3.27 -0.12
N VAL A 30 1.58 -2.77 0.86
CA VAL A 30 2.13 -2.40 2.18
C VAL A 30 2.68 -3.63 2.90
N LEU A 31 2.04 -4.79 2.71
CA LEU A 31 2.42 -6.04 3.37
C LEU A 31 3.47 -6.85 2.61
N ASP A 32 3.75 -6.54 1.35
CA ASP A 32 4.59 -7.34 0.46
C ASP A 32 5.95 -7.72 1.07
N GLU A 33 6.74 -6.74 1.50
CA GLU A 33 8.09 -6.99 2.02
C GLU A 33 8.08 -7.71 3.38
N ILE A 34 7.19 -7.30 4.29
CA ILE A 34 7.11 -7.95 5.61
C ILE A 34 6.57 -9.38 5.46
N SER A 35 5.72 -9.65 4.47
CA SER A 35 5.28 -11.00 4.15
C SER A 35 6.41 -11.84 3.57
N PHE A 36 7.34 -11.23 2.82
CA PHE A 36 8.51 -11.92 2.27
C PHE A 36 9.53 -12.27 3.35
N THR A 37 9.81 -11.37 4.29
CA THR A 37 10.78 -11.58 5.38
C THR A 37 10.16 -12.17 6.65
N ALA A 38 8.86 -12.47 6.66
CA ALA A 38 8.12 -12.89 7.85
C ALA A 38 8.77 -14.09 8.59
N SER A 39 9.36 -15.03 7.84
CA SER A 39 10.06 -16.19 8.41
C SER A 39 11.26 -15.81 9.26
N ASP A 40 11.93 -14.71 8.91
CA ASP A 40 13.13 -14.22 9.59
C ASP A 40 12.78 -13.44 10.86
N HIS A 41 11.53 -13.00 10.98
CA HIS A 41 10.98 -12.23 12.11
C HIS A 41 10.08 -13.08 13.03
N ALA A 42 10.30 -14.40 13.08
CA ALA A 42 9.48 -15.31 13.85
C ALA A 42 9.48 -14.94 15.35
N GLY A 43 8.29 -14.66 15.90
CA GLY A 43 8.11 -14.27 17.31
C GLY A 43 8.22 -12.77 17.57
N GLU A 44 8.53 -11.96 16.56
CA GLU A 44 8.55 -10.50 16.66
C GLU A 44 7.17 -9.89 16.41
N THR A 45 6.88 -8.76 17.05
CA THR A 45 5.69 -7.96 16.75
C THR A 45 6.07 -6.81 15.83
N PHE A 46 5.60 -6.86 14.59
CA PHE A 46 5.80 -5.77 13.64
C PHE A 46 4.63 -4.78 13.69
N THR A 47 4.92 -3.50 13.94
CA THR A 47 3.90 -2.44 13.98
C THR A 47 3.88 -1.68 12.65
N ILE A 48 2.75 -1.73 11.95
CA ILE A 48 2.53 -0.97 10.72
C ILE A 48 2.03 0.43 11.10
N ASP A 49 2.92 1.41 11.07
CA ASP A 49 2.60 2.81 11.34
C ASP A 49 2.31 3.62 10.06
N ALA A 50 1.96 4.90 10.24
CA ALA A 50 1.65 5.78 9.12
C ALA A 50 2.88 6.16 8.27
N ASN A 51 4.09 6.14 8.84
CA ASN A 51 5.32 6.40 8.08
C ASN A 51 5.61 5.24 7.15
N TYR A 52 5.58 4.02 7.68
CA TYR A 52 5.76 2.79 6.93
C TYR A 52 4.78 2.71 5.74
N VAL A 53 3.49 2.99 5.98
CA VAL A 53 2.48 3.02 4.91
C VAL A 53 2.81 4.07 3.84
N ARG A 54 3.24 5.27 4.24
CA ARG A 54 3.56 6.35 3.28
C ARG A 54 4.77 6.01 2.44
N GLU A 55 5.83 5.48 3.04
CA GLU A 55 7.06 5.11 2.32
C GLU A 55 6.76 4.08 1.24
N ARG A 56 6.03 3.01 1.56
CA ARG A 56 5.76 1.91 0.62
C ARG A 56 4.85 2.27 -0.54
N VAL A 57 4.08 3.34 -0.42
CA VAL A 57 3.13 3.73 -1.46
C VAL A 57 3.47 5.06 -2.12
N ALA A 58 4.36 5.86 -1.54
CA ALA A 58 4.96 7.00 -2.23
C ALA A 58 5.66 6.56 -3.53
N ASP A 59 6.31 5.40 -3.52
CA ASP A 59 6.92 4.80 -4.71
C ASP A 59 5.89 4.37 -5.76
N LEU A 60 4.67 4.03 -5.34
CA LEU A 60 3.56 3.67 -6.22
C LEU A 60 2.96 4.91 -6.88
N ALA A 61 2.77 5.99 -6.11
CA ALA A 61 2.20 7.26 -6.58
C ALA A 61 3.14 8.00 -7.54
N LYS A 62 4.47 7.83 -7.40
CA LYS A 62 5.47 8.41 -8.33
C LYS A 62 5.51 7.71 -9.69
N ASN A 63 5.05 6.45 -9.78
CA ASN A 63 5.06 5.66 -11.00
C ASN A 63 3.67 5.66 -11.66
N SER A 64 3.14 6.84 -11.97
CA SER A 64 1.79 7.02 -12.54
C SER A 64 1.49 6.17 -13.80
N ASP A 65 2.52 5.77 -14.55
CA ASP A 65 2.40 4.84 -15.68
C ASP A 65 2.36 3.36 -15.26
N ALA A 66 3.04 2.95 -14.18
CA ALA A 66 2.98 1.58 -13.66
C ALA A 66 1.70 1.32 -12.87
N SER A 67 1.16 2.34 -12.19
CA SER A 67 -0.12 2.25 -11.46
C SER A 67 -1.31 1.94 -12.37
N ARG A 68 -1.22 2.18 -13.69
CA ARG A 68 -2.24 1.78 -14.67
C ARG A 68 -2.26 0.29 -14.99
N PHE A 69 -1.16 -0.44 -14.74
CA PHE A 69 -1.03 -1.85 -15.12
C PHE A 69 -1.01 -2.80 -13.92
N VAL A 70 -0.79 -2.29 -12.70
CA VAL A 70 -0.64 -3.11 -11.49
C VAL A 70 -1.81 -2.94 -10.49
N LEU A 71 -2.70 -1.95 -10.67
CA LEU A 71 -3.73 -1.59 -9.67
C LEU A 71 -5.18 -1.52 -10.16
#